data_AF-A0A9D4YMZ5-F1
#
_entry.id   AF-A0A9D4YMZ5-F1
#
_cell.length_a   1.000
_cell.length_b   1.000
_cell.length_c   1.000
_cell.angle_alpha   90.00
_cell.angle_beta   90.00
_cell.angle_gamma   90.00
#
_symmetry.space_group_name_H-M   'P 1'
#
loop_
_entity.id
_entity.type
_entity.pdbx_description
1 polymer ?
#
loop_
_entity_poly.entity_id
_entity_poly.type
_entity_poly.pdbx_seq_one_letter_code
_entity_poly.pdbx_strand_id
1 'polypeptide(L)'
;MLLKDLNELLNLHGKKIEDYDLPSLPPNRVDEDVIPSVIQEELAVDIPNKDIQFVAKLNNGQMVAFKIIMNVIGQKHSGIFFVDGPGGTGE
;
A
#
# COMPACT_ATOMS: atom_id res chain seq x y z
N MET A 1 -4.90 -14.39 11.44
CA MET A 1 -4.75 -12.97 11.06
C MET A 1 -4.41 -12.17 12.31
N LEU A 2 -5.37 -11.81 13.17
CA LEU A 2 -5.14 -10.94 14.35
C LEU A 2 -3.89 -11.25 15.21
N LEU A 3 -3.63 -12.52 15.54
CA LEU A 3 -2.48 -12.89 16.37
C LEU A 3 -1.12 -12.78 15.61
N LYS A 4 -1.12 -12.97 14.29
CA LYS A 4 0.06 -12.80 13.43
C LYS A 4 0.40 -11.31 13.29
N ASP A 5 -0.62 -10.49 13.04
CA ASP A 5 -0.48 -9.04 12.92
C ASP A 5 0.00 -8.41 14.24
N LEU A 6 -0.54 -8.90 15.38
CA LEU A 6 -0.06 -8.52 16.71
C LEU A 6 1.40 -8.94 16.96
N ASN A 7 1.80 -10.14 16.51
CA ASN A 7 3.18 -10.61 16.62
C ASN A 7 4.16 -9.74 15.81
N GLU A 8 3.78 -9.34 14.60
CA GLU A 8 4.58 -8.44 13.76
C GLU A 8 4.76 -7.08 14.44
N LEU A 9 3.69 -6.52 15.02
CA LEU A 9 3.76 -5.28 15.78
C LEU A 9 4.66 -5.41 17.02
N LEU A 10 4.55 -6.50 17.78
CA LEU A 10 5.40 -6.73 18.95
C LEU A 10 6.88 -6.85 18.57
N ASN A 11 7.20 -7.56 17.49
CA ASN A 11 8.56 -7.70 16.99
C ASN A 11 9.19 -6.35 16.60
N LEU A 12 8.42 -5.44 15.99
CA LEU A 12 8.90 -4.09 15.68
C LEU A 12 9.34 -3.32 16.94
N HIS A 13 8.70 -3.59 18.07
CA HIS A 13 9.02 -3.01 19.37
C HIS A 13 9.99 -3.85 20.21
N GLY A 14 10.62 -4.87 19.63
CA GLY A 14 11.56 -5.76 20.32
C GLY A 14 10.92 -6.64 21.38
N LYS A 15 9.60 -6.86 21.28
CA LYS A 15 8.83 -7.72 22.18
C LYS A 15 8.39 -8.99 21.46
N LYS A 16 8.09 -10.03 22.23
CA LYS A 16 7.59 -11.31 21.73
C LYS A 16 6.17 -11.56 22.24
N ILE A 17 5.41 -12.37 21.51
CA ILE A 17 4.11 -12.86 22.01
C ILE A 17 4.26 -13.61 23.34
N GLU A 18 5.37 -14.31 23.53
CA GLU A 18 5.74 -15.05 24.75
C GLU A 18 5.86 -14.14 25.99
N ASP A 19 6.08 -12.84 25.79
CA ASP A 19 6.15 -11.86 26.89
C ASP A 19 4.77 -11.53 27.47
N TYR A 20 3.71 -12.05 26.87
CA TYR A 20 2.32 -11.82 27.23
C TYR A 20 1.61 -13.16 27.44
N ASP A 21 0.53 -13.18 28.23
CA ASP A 21 -0.31 -14.37 28.44
C ASP A 21 -1.23 -14.61 27.22
N LEU A 22 -0.61 -14.76 26.05
CA LEU A 22 -1.26 -14.91 24.75
C LEU A 22 -1.02 -16.33 24.21
N PRO A 23 -1.97 -16.88 23.44
CA PRO A 23 -1.81 -18.17 22.82
C PRO A 23 -0.59 -18.18 21.87
N SER A 24 0.10 -19.32 21.79
CA SER A 24 1.22 -19.52 20.87
C SER A 24 0.78 -19.37 19.42
N LEU A 25 1.62 -18.77 18.59
CA LEU A 25 1.37 -18.69 17.15
C LEU A 25 1.20 -20.08 16.55
N PRO A 26 0.23 -20.29 15.64
CA PRO A 26 0.17 -21.51 14.87
C PRO A 26 1.47 -21.69 14.08
N PRO A 27 1.93 -22.94 13.85
CA PRO A 27 3.17 -23.21 13.14
C PRO A 27 3.18 -22.46 11.81
N ASN A 28 4.27 -21.70 11.60
CA ASN A 28 4.47 -20.85 10.43
C ASN A 28 4.14 -21.65 9.17
N ARG A 29 3.01 -21.33 8.53
CA ARG A 29 2.96 -21.45 7.09
C ARG A 29 3.90 -20.36 6.61
N VAL A 30 5.00 -20.79 6.00
CA VAL A 30 5.94 -19.90 5.32
C VAL A 30 5.13 -19.29 4.19
N ASP A 31 4.46 -18.19 4.52
CA ASP A 31 3.70 -17.37 3.61
C ASP A 31 4.70 -16.47 2.87
N GLU A 32 5.62 -17.09 2.11
CA GLU A 32 6.55 -16.39 1.22
C GLU A 32 5.80 -15.61 0.12
N ASP A 33 4.50 -15.87 -0.04
CA ASP A 33 3.61 -15.25 -1.04
C ASP A 33 2.53 -14.33 -0.45
N VAL A 34 2.53 -14.04 0.86
CA VAL A 34 1.48 -13.17 1.42
C VAL A 34 1.81 -11.71 1.13
N ILE A 35 1.07 -11.17 0.16
CA ILE A 35 0.91 -9.73 -0.07
C ILE A 35 0.65 -9.06 1.28
N PRO A 36 1.48 -8.09 1.71
CA PRO A 36 1.28 -7.35 2.96
C PRO A 36 -0.16 -6.84 3.09
N SER A 37 -0.72 -6.87 4.31
CA SER A 37 -2.10 -6.45 4.58
C SER A 37 -2.40 -5.06 4.04
N VAL A 38 -1.46 -4.12 4.18
CA VAL A 38 -1.56 -2.77 3.63
C VAL A 38 -1.78 -2.74 2.11
N ILE A 39 -1.13 -3.65 1.36
CA ILE A 39 -1.34 -3.75 -0.09
C ILE A 39 -2.69 -4.40 -0.38
N GLN A 40 -3.11 -5.40 0.39
CA GLN A 40 -4.42 -6.03 0.23
C GLN A 40 -5.56 -5.04 0.51
N GLU A 41 -5.43 -4.22 1.55
CA GLU A 41 -6.38 -3.18 1.92
C GLU A 41 -6.51 -2.15 0.79
N GLU A 42 -5.41 -1.64 0.25
CA GLU A 42 -5.42 -0.70 -0.88
C GLU A 42 -6.01 -1.31 -2.16
N LEU A 43 -5.75 -2.60 -2.44
CA LEU A 43 -6.36 -3.30 -3.58
C LEU A 43 -7.86 -3.53 -3.42
N ALA A 44 -8.38 -3.55 -2.19
CA ALA A 44 -9.79 -3.73 -1.89
C ALA A 44 -10.59 -2.42 -1.92
N VAL A 45 -9.92 -1.26 -2.06
CA VAL A 45 -10.60 0.03 -2.18
C VAL A 45 -11.32 0.13 -3.51
N ASP A 46 -12.63 0.34 -3.46
CA ASP A 46 -13.42 0.65 -4.65
C ASP A 46 -12.99 2.01 -5.23
N ILE A 47 -12.79 2.06 -6.54
CA ILE A 47 -12.49 3.31 -7.27
C ILE A 47 -13.81 3.87 -7.83
N PRO A 48 -14.44 4.87 -7.20
CA PRO A 48 -15.67 5.45 -7.72
C PRO A 48 -15.42 6.20 -9.02
N ASN A 49 -16.40 6.16 -9.94
CA ASN A 49 -16.31 6.81 -11.26
C ASN A 49 -15.93 8.31 -11.21
N LYS A 50 -16.33 9.01 -10.15
CA LYS A 50 -15.98 10.42 -9.93
C LYS A 50 -14.45 10.62 -9.88
N ASP A 51 -13.72 9.64 -9.35
CA ASP A 51 -12.27 9.73 -9.18
C ASP A 51 -11.56 9.56 -10.52
N ILE A 52 -12.10 8.71 -11.40
CA ILE A 52 -11.65 8.57 -12.79
C ILE A 52 -11.82 9.89 -13.55
N GLN A 53 -12.91 10.64 -13.27
CA GLN A 53 -13.16 11.93 -13.92
C GLN A 53 -12.21 13.04 -13.45
N PHE A 54 -11.57 12.92 -12.29
CA PHE A 54 -10.60 13.93 -11.81
C PHE A 54 -9.34 14.03 -12.67
N VAL A 55 -9.05 13.03 -13.52
CA VAL A 55 -7.95 13.12 -14.48
C VAL A 55 -8.08 14.37 -15.37
N ALA A 56 -9.30 14.79 -15.70
CA ALA A 56 -9.56 16.00 -16.48
C ALA A 56 -9.28 17.31 -15.72
N LYS A 57 -9.14 17.26 -14.40
CA LYS A 57 -8.86 18.43 -13.54
C LYS A 57 -7.39 18.55 -13.13
N LEU A 58 -6.54 17.60 -13.51
CA LEU A 58 -5.12 17.66 -13.17
C LEU A 58 -4.47 18.91 -13.76
N ASN A 59 -3.68 19.60 -12.93
CA ASN A 59 -2.83 20.67 -13.44
C ASN A 59 -1.70 20.10 -14.33
N ASN A 60 -0.98 20.98 -15.04
CA ASN A 60 0.02 20.54 -16.01
C ASN A 60 1.12 19.63 -15.40
N GLY A 61 1.60 19.95 -14.19
CA GLY A 61 2.63 19.14 -13.52
C GLY A 61 2.11 17.75 -13.14
N GLN A 62 0.93 17.69 -12.55
CA GLN A 62 0.26 16.43 -12.19
C GLN A 62 -0.06 15.59 -13.43
N MET A 63 -0.53 16.20 -14.51
CA MET A 63 -0.83 15.53 -15.78
C MET A 63 0.42 14.91 -16.41
N VAL A 64 1.57 15.57 -16.32
CA VAL A 64 2.85 15.02 -16.79
C VAL A 64 3.23 13.78 -15.97
N ALA A 65 3.20 13.87 -14.64
CA ALA A 65 3.50 12.73 -13.76
C ALA A 65 2.55 11.55 -14.02
N PHE A 66 1.24 11.82 -14.13
CA PHE A 66 0.21 10.82 -14.43
C PHE A 66 0.52 10.06 -15.73
N LYS A 67 0.82 10.78 -16.83
CA LYS A 67 1.12 10.15 -18.13
C LYS A 67 2.36 9.26 -18.08
N ILE A 68 3.41 9.67 -17.36
CA ILE A 68 4.64 8.88 -17.20
C ILE A 68 4.32 7.55 -16.51
N ILE A 69 3.62 7.61 -15.38
CA ILE A 69 3.25 6.42 -14.59
C ILE A 69 2.35 5.49 -15.42
N MET A 70 1.29 6.04 -16.05
CA MET A 70 0.36 5.25 -16.86
C MET A 70 1.03 4.58 -18.06
N ASN A 71 2.03 5.22 -18.66
CA ASN A 71 2.80 4.61 -19.75
C ASN A 71 3.60 3.39 -19.27
N VAL A 72 4.26 3.47 -18.11
CA VAL A 72 5.00 2.31 -17.55
C VAL A 72 4.04 1.16 -17.22
N ILE A 73 2.89 1.47 -16.61
CA ILE A 73 1.84 0.49 -16.31
C ILE A 73 1.32 -0.16 -17.60
N GLY A 74 1.03 0.64 -18.64
CA GLY A 74 0.55 0.14 -19.92
C GLY A 74 1.53 -0.79 -20.63
N GLN A 75 2.83 -0.60 -20.39
CA GLN A 75 3.90 -1.47 -20.88
C GLN A 75 4.12 -2.72 -20.00
N LYS A 76 3.40 -2.85 -18.88
CA LYS A 76 3.55 -3.93 -17.88
C LYS A 76 4.96 -4.02 -17.31
N HIS A 77 5.65 -2.88 -17.19
CA HIS A 77 6.95 -2.79 -16.55
C HIS A 77 6.82 -2.41 -15.08
N SER A 78 7.76 -2.87 -14.25
CA SER A 78 7.91 -2.39 -12.89
C SER A 78 8.62 -1.03 -12.87
N GLY A 79 8.27 -0.18 -11.92
CA GLY A 79 8.87 1.14 -11.77
C GLY A 79 8.62 1.71 -10.38
N ILE A 80 9.56 2.53 -9.91
CA ILE A 80 9.44 3.30 -8.68
C ILE A 80 9.43 4.78 -9.08
N PHE A 81 8.46 5.53 -8.55
CA PHE A 81 8.28 6.94 -8.87
C PHE A 81 8.32 7.77 -7.59
N PHE A 82 9.04 8.87 -7.64
CA PHE A 82 8.98 9.91 -6.63
C PHE A 82 8.16 11.05 -7.21
N VAL A 83 6.95 11.22 -6.69
CA VAL A 83 6.04 12.28 -7.11
C VAL A 83 6.07 13.35 -6.03
N ASP A 84 6.73 14.47 -6.34
CA ASP A 84 6.75 15.63 -5.46
C ASP A 84 5.67 16.62 -5.89
N GLY A 85 4.87 17.07 -4.93
CA GLY A 85 3.82 18.04 -5.15
C GLY A 85 4.18 19.33 -4.38
N PRO A 86 3.84 20.52 -4.91
CA PRO A 86 3.89 21.72 -4.09
C PRO A 86 3.00 21.46 -2.86
N GLY A 87 3.57 21.57 -1.67
CA GLY A 87 2.90 21.21 -0.43
C GLY A 87 1.50 21.84 -0.33
N GLY A 88 0.47 21.01 -0.41
CA GLY A 88 -0.89 21.36 -0.01
C GLY A 88 -1.71 22.26 -0.94
N THR A 89 -1.69 22.08 -2.26
CA THR A 89 -2.72 22.69 -3.13
C THR A 89 -3.47 21.63 -3.94
N GLY A 90 -4.13 20.71 -3.26
CA GLY A 90 -5.19 19.90 -3.86
C GLY A 90 -6.38 20.78 -4.28
N GLU A 91 -6.17 21.63 -5.29
CA GLU A 91 -7.15 22.45 -6.01
C GLU A 91 -7.07 22.10 -7.51
#